data_AF-F2WMV7-F1
#
_entry.id   AF-F2WMV7-F1
#
_cell.length_a   1.000
_cell.length_b   1.000
_cell.length_c   1.000
_cell.angle_alpha   90.00
_cell.angle_beta   90.00
_cell.angle_gamma   90.00
#
_symmetry.space_group_name_H-M   'P 1'
#
loop_
_entity.id
_entity.type
_entity.pdbx_description
1 polymer ?
#
loop_
_entity_poly.entity_id
_entity_poly.type
_entity_poly.pdbx_seq_one_letter_code
_entity_poly.pdbx_strand_id
1 'polypeptide(L)'
;MMNIIRPLVLLFTVLICQAAFAGDIVNSVIKAPVVSDGTTAGHATDIVINLDTTLDPSTNGRTLLQGKTIRITLPASFQNTKDYMFGGCGPPLFDKPCNTAVLLQGWPQHPVGPPPEKYAFDYEEATNTLVFTAKVDLEPDAPLNPGIKQMHLLLFGFTNPHPGHYRLKVEAETGPGGALETGWAKIHIIPKSRPSINVTSTSAEDNPDNPMTRNTIYQSATVGTAVPLNYNFLLWDRKDKAFLGVDIVDIDGNGNYLFKKDNKVVGHVSIDGPEGAVGQMLMSFGESVQESPPTIGGPETTARWVGKFYAGSEPGRYTVTAKLNGGNEVEMFVDVTK
;
A
#
# COMPACT_ATOMS: atom_id res chain seq x y z
N MET A 1 53.41 -16.24 63.66
CA MET A 1 52.74 -14.99 63.24
C MET A 1 52.58 -15.07 61.73
N MET A 2 51.36 -15.32 61.27
CA MET A 2 51.08 -15.77 59.90
C MET A 2 50.50 -14.60 59.10
N ASN A 3 51.25 -14.12 58.11
CA ASN A 3 50.83 -13.07 57.18
C ASN A 3 49.79 -13.64 56.20
N ILE A 4 48.58 -13.09 56.21
CA ILE A 4 47.51 -13.42 55.25
C ILE A 4 47.63 -12.46 54.06
N ILE A 5 48.09 -12.98 52.93
CA ILE A 5 48.04 -12.27 51.64
C ILE A 5 46.67 -12.56 51.01
N ARG A 6 45.85 -11.51 50.81
CA ARG A 6 44.59 -11.60 50.04
C ARG A 6 44.89 -11.39 48.55
N PRO A 7 44.38 -12.23 47.63
CA PRO A 7 44.46 -11.94 46.20
C PRO A 7 43.39 -10.92 45.80
N LEU A 8 43.82 -9.91 45.05
CA LEU A 8 42.96 -8.93 44.39
C LEU A 8 42.42 -9.58 43.09
N VAL A 9 41.13 -9.88 43.06
CA VAL A 9 40.45 -10.38 41.85
C VAL A 9 40.05 -9.16 41.02
N LEU A 10 40.75 -8.92 39.90
CA LEU A 10 40.35 -7.95 38.88
C LEU A 10 39.20 -8.54 38.07
N LEU A 11 38.00 -7.96 38.21
CA LEU A 11 36.82 -8.31 37.44
C LEU A 11 36.88 -7.57 36.08
N PHE A 12 37.18 -8.29 35.00
CA PHE A 12 37.04 -7.76 33.64
C PHE A 12 35.56 -7.81 33.24
N THR A 13 34.88 -6.67 33.27
CA THR A 13 33.54 -6.53 32.68
C THR A 13 33.69 -6.46 31.16
N VAL A 14 33.49 -7.59 30.47
CA VAL A 14 33.35 -7.60 29.01
C VAL A 14 31.99 -7.00 28.69
N LEU A 15 31.97 -5.75 28.25
CA LEU A 15 30.78 -5.11 27.70
C LEU A 15 30.52 -5.71 26.32
N ILE A 16 29.75 -6.79 26.26
CA ILE A 16 29.26 -7.34 25.00
C ILE A 16 28.17 -6.39 24.51
N CYS A 17 28.52 -5.49 23.60
CA CYS A 17 27.56 -4.73 22.82
C CYS A 17 26.85 -5.76 21.92
N GLN A 18 25.69 -6.25 22.36
CA GLN A 18 24.80 -7.01 21.49
C GLN A 18 24.25 -6.01 20.47
N ALA A 19 24.84 -5.97 19.28
CA ALA A 19 24.17 -5.40 18.12
C ALA A 19 22.90 -6.23 17.92
N ALA A 20 21.75 -5.69 18.33
CA ALA A 20 20.47 -6.22 17.90
C ALA A 20 20.52 -6.22 16.37
N PHE A 21 20.48 -7.39 15.76
CA PHE A 21 20.24 -7.49 14.33
C PHE A 21 18.86 -6.88 14.08
N ALA A 22 18.85 -5.67 13.51
CA ALA A 22 17.63 -4.99 13.11
C ALA A 22 16.82 -5.94 12.22
N GLY A 23 15.52 -6.06 12.50
CA GLY A 23 14.59 -6.83 11.69
C GLY A 23 14.55 -6.32 10.26
N ASP A 24 14.00 -7.13 9.35
CA ASP A 24 13.74 -6.73 7.97
C ASP A 24 12.77 -5.54 7.98
N ILE A 25 13.20 -4.36 7.51
CA ILE A 25 12.37 -3.13 7.53
C ILE A 25 11.22 -3.16 6.51
N VAL A 26 11.14 -4.21 5.69
CA VAL A 26 10.11 -4.38 4.67
C VAL A 26 9.18 -5.52 5.06
N ASN A 27 7.88 -5.22 5.12
CA ASN A 27 6.84 -6.21 5.34
C ASN A 27 6.44 -6.90 4.03
N SER A 28 6.11 -6.12 2.99
CA SER A 28 5.59 -6.67 1.75
C SER A 28 5.77 -5.73 0.56
N VAL A 29 5.73 -6.27 -0.66
CA VAL A 29 5.56 -5.50 -1.89
C VAL A 29 4.27 -5.94 -2.56
N ILE A 30 3.44 -4.98 -2.93
CA ILE A 30 2.21 -5.20 -3.67
C ILE A 30 2.22 -4.36 -4.94
N LYS A 31 1.42 -4.75 -5.94
CA LYS A 31 1.10 -3.83 -7.05
C LYS A 31 0.46 -2.57 -6.49
N ALA A 32 0.63 -1.43 -7.13
CA ALA A 32 -0.12 -0.25 -6.73
C ALA A 32 -1.63 -0.49 -6.91
N PRO A 33 -2.47 -0.06 -5.96
CA PRO A 33 -3.92 -0.32 -6.00
C PRO A 33 -4.63 0.45 -7.12
N VAL A 34 -3.94 1.35 -7.80
CA VAL A 34 -4.49 2.22 -8.82
C VAL A 34 -4.21 1.73 -10.25
N VAL A 35 -3.54 0.58 -10.39
CA VAL A 35 -3.25 -0.08 -11.67
C VAL A 35 -3.55 -1.58 -11.65
N SER A 36 -3.76 -2.15 -12.83
CA SER A 36 -4.04 -3.57 -13.07
C SER A 36 -2.75 -4.41 -13.14
N ASP A 37 -1.68 -3.80 -13.66
CA ASP A 37 -0.58 -4.46 -14.37
C ASP A 37 0.82 -4.06 -13.87
N GLY A 38 0.91 -3.27 -12.79
CA GLY A 38 2.20 -2.76 -12.26
C GLY A 38 3.21 -3.83 -11.84
N THR A 39 2.81 -5.11 -11.85
CA THR A 39 3.66 -6.30 -11.61
C THR A 39 3.62 -7.32 -12.77
N THR A 40 3.12 -6.94 -13.95
CA THR A 40 3.04 -7.79 -15.14
C THR A 40 4.30 -7.63 -15.99
N ALA A 41 4.89 -8.74 -16.42
CA ALA A 41 6.09 -8.75 -17.26
C ALA A 41 5.89 -7.92 -18.55
N GLY A 42 6.85 -7.05 -18.88
CA GLY A 42 6.78 -6.18 -20.06
C GLY A 42 5.95 -4.91 -19.89
N HIS A 43 5.22 -4.75 -18.78
CA HIS A 43 4.49 -3.52 -18.45
C HIS A 43 5.34 -2.56 -17.61
N ALA A 44 4.88 -1.32 -17.45
CA ALA A 44 5.52 -0.35 -16.58
C ALA A 44 5.56 -0.84 -15.12
N THR A 45 6.63 -0.52 -14.40
CA THR A 45 6.75 -0.89 -12.99
C THR A 45 5.97 0.11 -12.14
N ASP A 46 4.93 -0.35 -11.45
CA ASP A 46 4.12 0.48 -10.55
C ASP A 46 3.71 -0.33 -9.31
N ILE A 47 4.42 -0.08 -8.21
CA ILE A 47 4.38 -0.92 -7.00
C ILE A 47 4.37 -0.10 -5.73
N VAL A 48 3.83 -0.70 -4.66
CA VAL A 48 3.88 -0.16 -3.31
C VAL A 48 4.69 -1.10 -2.42
N ILE A 49 5.68 -0.55 -1.73
CA ILE A 49 6.47 -1.23 -0.71
C ILE A 49 5.90 -0.84 0.65
N ASN A 50 5.41 -1.81 1.41
CA ASN A 50 4.97 -1.64 2.79
C ASN A 50 6.17 -1.88 3.72
N LEU A 51 6.44 -0.93 4.59
CA LEU A 51 7.45 -1.07 5.64
C LEU A 51 6.90 -1.98 6.74
N ASP A 52 7.76 -2.42 7.64
CA ASP A 52 7.47 -3.27 8.82
C ASP A 52 6.56 -2.62 9.89
N THR A 53 5.95 -1.49 9.59
CA THR A 53 4.95 -0.81 10.43
C THR A 53 3.54 -1.18 10.00
N THR A 54 2.63 -1.35 10.96
CA THR A 54 1.20 -1.52 10.66
C THR A 54 0.66 -0.33 9.87
N LEU A 55 -0.22 -0.61 8.90
CA LEU A 55 -0.91 0.43 8.12
C LEU A 55 -2.04 1.10 8.90
N ASP A 56 -2.33 0.67 10.13
CA ASP A 56 -3.30 1.28 11.04
C ASP A 56 -2.92 2.75 11.31
N PRO A 57 -3.80 3.73 11.01
CA PRO A 57 -3.52 5.15 11.18
C PRO A 57 -3.25 5.57 12.63
N SER A 58 -3.75 4.82 13.60
CA SER A 58 -3.54 5.10 15.02
C SER A 58 -2.13 4.78 15.50
N THR A 59 -1.37 4.03 14.69
CA THR A 59 0.00 3.65 15.02
C THR A 59 0.99 4.53 14.28
N ASN A 60 2.01 4.98 14.99
CA ASN A 60 3.12 5.71 14.39
C ASN A 60 3.92 4.83 13.43
N GLY A 61 4.22 5.39 12.27
CA GLY A 61 5.13 4.88 11.27
C GLY A 61 6.56 5.34 11.55
N ARG A 62 7.37 5.31 10.49
CA ARG A 62 8.80 5.60 10.54
C ARG A 62 9.08 7.10 10.42
N THR A 63 10.14 7.53 11.10
CA THR A 63 10.69 8.89 11.00
C THR A 63 11.77 8.95 9.92
N LEU A 64 11.84 10.05 9.17
CA LEU A 64 13.01 10.35 8.33
C LEU A 64 13.48 11.78 8.60
N LEU A 65 14.60 11.92 9.30
CA LEU A 65 15.14 13.23 9.67
C LEU A 65 15.71 13.97 8.46
N GLN A 66 15.77 15.30 8.53
CA GLN A 66 16.30 16.15 7.48
C GLN A 66 17.71 15.69 7.03
N GLY A 67 17.89 15.59 5.70
CA GLY A 67 19.13 15.13 5.07
C GLY A 67 19.31 13.61 5.07
N LYS A 68 18.48 12.85 5.80
CA LYS A 68 18.49 11.39 5.80
C LYS A 68 17.80 10.81 4.58
N THR A 69 18.16 9.57 4.27
CA THR A 69 17.74 8.92 3.02
C THR A 69 17.01 7.60 3.20
N ILE A 70 16.16 7.29 2.23
CA ILE A 70 15.67 5.94 1.96
C ILE A 70 16.11 5.57 0.55
N ARG A 71 16.81 4.45 0.41
CA ARG A 71 17.42 3.98 -0.84
C ARG A 71 16.82 2.64 -1.21
N ILE A 72 16.40 2.50 -2.47
CA ILE A 72 15.82 1.27 -3.00
C ILE A 72 16.62 0.85 -4.22
N THR A 73 17.39 -0.23 -4.09
CA THR A 73 18.18 -0.77 -5.20
C THR A 73 17.38 -1.82 -5.93
N LEU A 74 17.11 -1.55 -7.21
CA LEU A 74 16.43 -2.47 -8.11
C LEU A 74 17.43 -3.47 -8.71
N PRO A 75 17.07 -4.75 -8.88
CA PRO A 75 17.89 -5.69 -9.64
C PRO A 75 18.15 -5.20 -11.05
N ALA A 76 19.30 -5.55 -11.63
CA ALA A 76 19.68 -5.17 -13.00
C ALA A 76 18.69 -5.64 -14.09
N SER A 77 17.80 -6.59 -13.76
CA SER A 77 16.71 -7.02 -14.64
C SER A 77 15.63 -5.95 -14.83
N PHE A 78 15.44 -5.04 -13.87
CA PHE A 78 14.59 -3.86 -14.03
C PHE A 78 15.36 -2.82 -14.83
N GLN A 79 15.03 -2.71 -16.11
CA GLN A 79 15.71 -1.81 -17.03
C GLN A 79 14.92 -0.50 -17.13
N ASN A 80 15.61 0.61 -16.90
CA ASN A 80 15.09 1.92 -17.27
C ASN A 80 15.23 2.07 -18.79
N THR A 81 14.14 1.83 -19.50
CA THR A 81 14.11 1.88 -20.97
C THR A 81 14.19 3.30 -21.48
N LYS A 82 13.92 4.30 -20.62
CA LYS A 82 13.72 5.70 -21.01
C LYS A 82 12.62 5.87 -22.08
N ASP A 83 11.90 4.78 -22.39
CA ASP A 83 10.82 4.75 -23.36
C ASP A 83 9.54 5.14 -22.65
N TYR A 84 9.06 6.33 -23.01
CA TYR A 84 7.90 6.93 -22.40
C TYR A 84 6.66 6.40 -23.12
N MET A 85 5.94 5.46 -22.50
CA MET A 85 4.75 4.87 -23.10
C MET A 85 3.56 5.86 -23.28
N PHE A 86 3.65 7.08 -22.75
CA PHE A 86 2.52 8.01 -22.63
C PHE A 86 2.70 9.37 -23.30
N GLY A 87 3.24 9.41 -24.52
CA GLY A 87 3.12 10.61 -25.39
C GLY A 87 3.81 11.88 -24.87
N GLY A 88 4.72 11.74 -23.91
CA GLY A 88 5.44 12.83 -23.25
C GLY A 88 4.97 13.04 -21.82
N CYS A 89 5.92 13.09 -20.89
CA CYS A 89 5.61 13.57 -19.54
C CYS A 89 5.25 15.04 -19.64
N GLY A 90 3.97 15.35 -19.37
CA GLY A 90 3.49 16.73 -19.34
C GLY A 90 4.38 17.59 -18.43
N PRO A 91 4.61 18.87 -18.77
CA PRO A 91 5.44 19.77 -17.96
C PRO A 91 4.78 20.05 -16.59
N PRO A 92 5.53 20.56 -15.58
CA PRO A 92 6.57 19.92 -14.79
C PRO A 92 6.05 19.79 -13.33
N LEU A 93 5.40 18.70 -12.96
CA LEU A 93 5.23 18.45 -11.51
C LEU A 93 6.52 17.90 -10.89
N PHE A 94 7.43 17.37 -11.72
CA PHE A 94 8.74 16.87 -11.28
C PHE A 94 9.81 17.18 -12.34
N ASP A 95 10.92 17.79 -11.94
CA ASP A 95 12.09 18.11 -12.80
C ASP A 95 12.88 16.87 -13.26
N LYS A 96 12.31 15.67 -13.12
CA LYS A 96 12.97 14.39 -13.39
C LYS A 96 12.16 13.53 -14.35
N PRO A 97 12.83 12.76 -15.22
CA PRO A 97 12.16 11.94 -16.22
C PRO A 97 11.18 10.99 -15.53
N CYS A 98 9.89 11.09 -15.87
CA CYS A 98 8.69 10.21 -15.75
C CYS A 98 8.55 9.15 -14.64
N ASN A 99 9.64 8.74 -14.01
CA ASN A 99 9.72 8.01 -12.77
C ASN A 99 9.55 9.02 -11.63
N THR A 100 8.62 8.72 -10.75
CA THR A 100 8.49 9.41 -9.47
C THR A 100 8.22 8.39 -8.39
N ALA A 101 8.33 8.82 -7.15
CA ALA A 101 7.90 8.00 -6.05
C ALA A 101 7.37 8.86 -4.92
N VAL A 102 6.43 8.29 -4.17
CA VAL A 102 5.73 8.98 -3.11
C VAL A 102 5.94 8.25 -1.79
N LEU A 103 6.39 8.98 -0.77
CA LEU A 103 6.35 8.48 0.61
C LEU A 103 4.93 8.62 1.11
N LEU A 104 4.35 7.51 1.58
CA LEU A 104 2.98 7.45 2.02
C LEU A 104 2.92 7.20 3.52
N GLN A 105 1.96 7.85 4.16
CA GLN A 105 1.79 7.77 5.60
C GLN A 105 1.18 6.45 6.11
N GLY A 106 0.81 5.56 5.20
CA GLY A 106 0.02 4.36 5.48
C GLY A 106 -1.29 4.71 6.15
N TRP A 107 -2.32 4.61 5.33
CA TRP A 107 -3.67 5.06 5.59
C TRP A 107 -3.87 6.50 6.22
N PRO A 108 -4.42 7.47 5.45
CA PRO A 108 -4.51 7.39 4.01
C PRO A 108 -3.23 6.96 3.36
N GLN A 109 -3.34 6.42 2.15
CA GLN A 109 -2.24 6.53 1.20
C GLN A 109 -2.06 8.02 0.87
N HIS A 110 -1.85 8.81 1.92
CA HIS A 110 -1.68 10.23 1.95
C HIS A 110 -0.19 10.43 1.75
N PRO A 111 0.19 11.21 0.74
CA PRO A 111 1.58 11.64 0.62
C PRO A 111 2.01 12.32 1.91
N VAL A 112 3.19 11.96 2.43
CA VAL A 112 3.80 12.69 3.57
C VAL A 112 3.94 14.19 3.25
N GLY A 113 3.95 14.53 1.96
CA GLY A 113 3.72 15.83 1.34
C GLY A 113 3.96 15.69 -0.16
N PRO A 114 3.61 16.69 -1.00
CA PRO A 114 4.02 16.64 -2.39
C PRO A 114 5.56 16.69 -2.47
N PRO A 115 6.21 15.79 -3.23
CA PRO A 115 7.54 16.09 -3.72
C PRO A 115 7.46 17.33 -4.63
N PRO A 116 8.48 18.19 -4.70
CA PRO A 116 9.76 18.10 -4.01
C PRO A 116 9.80 18.88 -2.67
N GLU A 117 8.66 19.25 -2.06
CA GLU A 117 8.65 20.21 -0.95
C GLU A 117 9.27 19.64 0.33
N LYS A 118 8.82 18.46 0.76
CA LYS A 118 9.27 17.83 2.02
C LYS A 118 10.42 16.84 1.84
N TYR A 119 10.55 16.27 0.66
CA TYR A 119 11.63 15.37 0.29
C TYR A 119 11.93 15.48 -1.20
N ALA A 120 13.16 15.17 -1.58
CA ALA A 120 13.56 14.97 -2.97
C ALA A 120 13.44 13.48 -3.34
N PHE A 121 13.21 13.23 -4.63
CA PHE A 121 13.29 11.90 -5.22
C PHE A 121 14.32 11.93 -6.36
N ASP A 122 15.24 10.97 -6.34
CA ASP A 122 16.32 10.85 -7.31
C ASP A 122 16.46 9.40 -7.81
N TYR A 123 17.04 9.23 -9.00
CA TYR A 123 17.43 7.94 -9.54
C TYR A 123 18.92 7.96 -9.88
N GLU A 124 19.68 7.05 -9.28
CA GLU A 124 21.10 6.82 -9.52
C GLU A 124 21.27 5.67 -10.54
N GLU A 125 21.52 6.02 -11.80
CA GLU A 125 21.61 5.05 -12.91
C GLU A 125 22.75 4.04 -12.73
N ALA A 126 23.90 4.47 -12.20
CA ALA A 126 25.08 3.62 -12.01
C ALA A 126 24.84 2.44 -11.05
N THR A 127 23.95 2.62 -10.08
CA THR A 127 23.66 1.63 -9.02
C THR A 127 22.24 1.08 -9.12
N ASN A 128 21.48 1.47 -10.15
CA ASN A 128 20.06 1.18 -10.31
C ASN A 128 19.25 1.46 -9.02
N THR A 129 19.52 2.60 -8.38
CA THR A 129 19.00 2.92 -7.03
C THR A 129 18.12 4.15 -7.05
N LEU A 130 16.92 4.02 -6.48
CA LEU A 130 15.99 5.12 -6.22
C LEU A 130 16.30 5.70 -4.84
N VAL A 131 16.28 7.03 -4.70
CA VAL A 131 16.66 7.69 -3.45
C VAL A 131 15.62 8.73 -3.07
N PHE A 132 15.06 8.59 -1.87
CA PHE A 132 14.34 9.64 -1.18
C PHE A 132 15.30 10.37 -0.26
N THR A 133 15.31 11.70 -0.29
CA THR A 133 16.09 12.53 0.64
C THR A 133 15.18 13.51 1.35
N ALA A 134 15.06 13.41 2.67
CA ALA A 134 14.25 14.34 3.45
C ALA A 134 14.85 15.75 3.40
N LYS A 135 14.01 16.76 3.13
CA LYS A 135 14.40 18.19 3.16
C LYS A 135 14.06 18.85 4.49
N VAL A 136 13.13 18.26 5.22
CA VAL A 136 12.69 18.62 6.57
C VAL A 136 12.51 17.34 7.37
N ASP A 137 12.43 17.44 8.69
CA ASP A 137 12.12 16.28 9.53
C ASP A 137 10.72 15.74 9.22
N LEU A 138 10.65 14.45 8.91
CA LEU A 138 9.41 13.72 8.64
C LEU A 138 9.09 12.83 9.85
N GLU A 139 8.60 13.45 10.91
CA GLU A 139 8.26 12.75 12.15
C GLU A 139 6.76 12.40 12.20
N PRO A 140 6.38 11.28 12.84
CA PRO A 140 4.98 11.00 13.11
C PRO A 140 4.43 11.94 14.19
N ASP A 141 3.26 12.50 13.91
CA ASP A 141 2.37 13.26 14.79
C ASP A 141 0.93 12.72 14.64
N ALA A 142 0.72 11.51 15.14
CA ALA A 142 -0.59 10.85 15.09
C ALA A 142 -1.63 11.62 15.94
N PRO A 143 -2.90 11.69 15.50
CA PRO A 143 -3.49 10.94 14.39
C PRO A 143 -3.38 11.63 13.02
N LEU A 144 -2.89 12.87 12.96
CA LEU A 144 -2.94 13.69 11.74
C LEU A 144 -1.80 13.39 10.74
N ASN A 145 -0.68 12.89 11.25
CA ASN A 145 0.48 12.50 10.46
C ASN A 145 1.07 11.23 11.05
N PRO A 146 0.63 10.03 10.65
CA PRO A 146 1.14 8.81 11.24
C PRO A 146 2.55 8.43 10.75
N GLY A 147 3.34 9.33 10.15
CA GLY A 147 4.71 9.05 9.71
C GLY A 147 4.79 8.13 8.50
N ILE A 148 5.98 7.75 8.04
CA ILE A 148 6.18 6.99 6.81
C ILE A 148 5.87 5.51 7.03
N LYS A 149 5.02 4.92 6.19
CA LYS A 149 4.68 3.48 6.28
C LYS A 149 4.74 2.75 4.96
N GLN A 150 4.59 3.46 3.84
CA GLN A 150 4.67 2.85 2.51
C GLN A 150 5.46 3.76 1.56
N MET A 151 5.95 3.16 0.48
CA MET A 151 6.59 3.85 -0.62
C MET A 151 5.91 3.41 -1.91
N HIS A 152 5.28 4.34 -2.62
CA HIS A 152 4.70 4.10 -3.93
C HIS A 152 5.72 4.48 -4.99
N LEU A 153 6.17 3.50 -5.77
CA LEU A 153 7.12 3.69 -6.87
C LEU A 153 6.36 3.71 -8.18
N LEU A 154 6.24 4.91 -8.78
CA LEU A 154 5.60 5.14 -10.08
C LEU A 154 6.70 5.22 -11.15
N LEU A 155 7.17 4.07 -11.61
CA LEU A 155 8.36 3.96 -12.43
C LEU A 155 8.01 3.73 -13.90
N PHE A 156 7.32 4.69 -14.53
CA PHE A 156 6.84 4.57 -15.90
C PHE A 156 7.94 4.42 -16.96
N GLY A 157 9.18 4.81 -16.64
CA GLY A 157 10.36 4.58 -17.48
C GLY A 157 11.02 3.21 -17.25
N PHE A 158 10.53 2.41 -16.30
CA PHE A 158 11.02 1.06 -16.04
C PHE A 158 10.05 0.00 -16.54
N THR A 159 10.58 -1.02 -17.18
CA THR A 159 9.80 -2.18 -17.60
C THR A 159 10.01 -3.34 -16.62
N ASN A 160 8.91 -3.96 -16.19
CA ASN A 160 8.93 -5.18 -15.41
C ASN A 160 9.65 -6.29 -16.18
N PRO A 161 10.60 -7.03 -15.54
CA PRO A 161 11.39 -8.07 -16.21
C PRO A 161 10.55 -9.30 -16.58
N HIS A 162 11.22 -10.38 -17.01
CA HIS A 162 10.57 -11.67 -17.21
C HIS A 162 9.87 -12.18 -15.92
N PRO A 163 8.88 -13.08 -16.05
CA PRO A 163 8.14 -13.58 -14.90
C PRO A 163 9.04 -14.27 -13.89
N GLY A 164 8.80 -14.02 -12.59
CA GLY A 164 9.63 -14.57 -11.52
C GLY A 164 9.57 -13.76 -10.23
N HIS A 165 10.40 -14.16 -9.27
CA HIS A 165 10.54 -13.46 -7.99
C HIS A 165 11.82 -12.66 -7.95
N TYR A 166 11.71 -11.39 -7.61
CA TYR A 166 12.83 -10.47 -7.52
C TYR A 166 12.91 -9.86 -6.13
N ARG A 167 14.11 -9.45 -5.74
CA ARG A 167 14.37 -8.81 -4.44
C ARG A 167 14.90 -7.40 -4.66
N LEU A 168 14.21 -6.41 -4.11
CA LEU A 168 14.64 -5.03 -4.06
C LEU A 168 15.30 -4.81 -2.71
N LYS A 169 16.52 -4.29 -2.68
CA LYS A 169 17.19 -3.95 -1.42
C LYS A 169 16.65 -2.61 -0.95
N VAL A 170 16.26 -2.51 0.31
CA VAL A 170 15.87 -1.25 0.95
C VAL A 170 16.87 -0.93 2.05
N GLU A 171 17.40 0.29 2.02
CA GLU A 171 18.33 0.84 3.01
C GLU A 171 17.75 2.17 3.47
N ALA A 172 17.37 2.26 4.74
CA ALA A 172 16.62 3.41 5.25
C ALA A 172 17.28 3.95 6.52
N GLU A 173 17.63 5.23 6.51
CA GLU A 173 18.10 5.97 7.70
C GLU A 173 16.91 6.43 8.57
N THR A 174 16.02 5.48 8.88
CA THR A 174 14.76 5.71 9.61
C THR A 174 14.76 5.17 11.03
N GLY A 175 15.85 4.51 11.44
CA GLY A 175 16.00 4.01 12.79
C GLY A 175 16.21 5.14 13.81
N PRO A 176 16.30 4.81 15.11
CA PRO A 176 16.50 5.81 16.17
C PRO A 176 17.68 6.74 15.87
N GLY A 177 17.43 8.06 15.88
CA GLY A 177 18.45 9.08 15.55
C GLY A 177 18.92 9.08 14.08
N GLY A 178 18.16 8.47 13.17
CA GLY A 178 18.54 8.28 11.77
C GLY A 178 19.54 7.14 11.55
N ALA A 179 19.51 6.12 12.43
CA ALA A 179 20.29 4.91 12.24
C ALA A 179 19.88 4.20 10.94
N LEU A 180 20.88 3.67 10.23
CA LEU A 180 20.66 2.88 9.02
C LEU A 180 20.07 1.52 9.38
N GLU A 181 18.97 1.18 8.72
CA GLU A 181 18.35 -0.13 8.77
C GLU A 181 18.20 -0.68 7.35
N THR A 182 18.12 -2.01 7.21
CA THR A 182 18.11 -2.67 5.90
C THR A 182 17.04 -3.74 5.82
N GLY A 183 16.50 -3.94 4.63
CA GLY A 183 15.48 -4.94 4.36
C GLY A 183 15.40 -5.36 2.91
N TRP A 184 14.58 -6.37 2.62
CA TRP A 184 14.39 -6.89 1.27
C TRP A 184 12.93 -6.96 0.88
N ALA A 185 12.56 -6.13 -0.08
CA ALA A 185 11.26 -6.16 -0.72
C ALA A 185 11.21 -7.31 -1.74
N LYS A 186 10.31 -8.30 -1.56
CA LYS A 186 10.09 -9.38 -2.53
C LYS A 186 8.92 -9.05 -3.44
N ILE A 187 9.18 -8.92 -4.73
CA ILE A 187 8.15 -8.71 -5.76
C ILE A 187 7.99 -9.98 -6.59
N HIS A 188 6.74 -10.31 -6.95
CA HIS A 188 6.41 -11.36 -7.90
C HIS A 188 5.95 -10.71 -9.21
N ILE A 189 6.71 -10.93 -10.28
CA ILE A 189 6.35 -10.50 -11.63
C ILE A 189 5.56 -11.63 -12.31
N ILE A 190 4.34 -11.33 -12.71
CA ILE A 190 3.42 -12.30 -13.32
C ILE A 190 3.57 -12.32 -14.85
N PRO A 191 3.32 -13.47 -15.52
CA PRO A 191 3.53 -13.61 -16.96
C PRO A 191 2.54 -12.83 -17.82
N LYS A 192 1.32 -12.63 -17.32
CA LYS A 192 0.23 -12.00 -18.04
C LYS A 192 -0.72 -11.37 -17.04
N SER A 193 -1.38 -10.35 -17.52
CA SER A 193 -2.53 -9.71 -16.90
C SER A 193 -3.60 -10.71 -16.47
N ARG A 194 -4.28 -10.36 -15.39
CA ARG A 194 -5.37 -11.13 -14.78
C ARG A 194 -6.45 -10.18 -14.29
N PRO A 195 -7.69 -10.65 -14.10
CA PRO A 195 -8.71 -9.82 -13.47
C PRO A 195 -8.18 -9.19 -12.18
N SER A 196 -8.38 -7.89 -12.04
CA SER A 196 -7.80 -7.10 -10.97
C SER A 196 -8.91 -6.39 -10.22
N ILE A 197 -8.93 -6.54 -8.91
CA ILE A 197 -9.72 -5.73 -7.99
C ILE A 197 -8.78 -4.99 -7.06
N ASN A 198 -9.00 -3.70 -6.88
CA ASN A 198 -8.29 -2.90 -5.90
C ASN A 198 -9.28 -1.95 -5.22
N VAL A 199 -8.92 -1.45 -4.04
CA VAL A 199 -9.72 -0.45 -3.33
C VAL A 199 -9.03 0.92 -3.42
N THR A 200 -9.80 1.98 -3.60
CA THR A 200 -9.29 3.35 -3.62
C THR A 200 -10.00 4.25 -2.61
N SER A 201 -9.31 5.29 -2.16
CA SER A 201 -9.78 6.35 -1.27
C SER A 201 -9.86 7.72 -1.95
N THR A 202 -9.53 7.79 -3.24
CA THR A 202 -9.26 9.06 -3.94
C THR A 202 -10.49 9.67 -4.63
N SER A 203 -11.65 9.02 -4.64
CA SER A 203 -12.87 9.56 -5.25
C SER A 203 -13.34 10.80 -4.51
N ALA A 204 -13.41 11.94 -5.22
CA ALA A 204 -13.81 13.24 -4.71
C ALA A 204 -15.19 13.25 -4.00
N GLU A 205 -16.06 12.31 -4.36
CA GLU A 205 -17.47 12.22 -3.99
C GLU A 205 -17.73 11.86 -2.52
N ASP A 206 -16.79 11.22 -1.82
CA ASP A 206 -17.09 10.58 -0.54
C ASP A 206 -16.98 11.50 0.71
N ASN A 207 -16.27 12.63 0.62
CA ASN A 207 -16.24 13.66 1.68
C ASN A 207 -15.59 14.96 1.17
N PRO A 208 -16.35 15.97 0.71
CA PRO A 208 -15.78 17.19 0.12
C PRO A 208 -15.02 18.05 1.14
N ASP A 209 -15.33 17.92 2.43
CA ASP A 209 -14.83 18.82 3.47
C ASP A 209 -13.48 18.38 4.06
N ASN A 210 -13.13 17.09 3.94
CA ASN A 210 -11.84 16.59 4.42
C ASN A 210 -11.32 15.39 3.61
N PRO A 211 -10.64 15.63 2.47
CA PRO A 211 -10.06 14.57 1.66
C PRO A 211 -8.94 13.79 2.38
N MET A 212 -8.37 14.34 3.45
CA MET A 212 -7.23 13.74 4.16
C MET A 212 -7.64 12.66 5.18
N THR A 213 -8.93 12.37 5.37
CA THR A 213 -9.43 11.36 6.33
C THR A 213 -10.09 10.13 5.68
N ARG A 214 -10.04 9.98 4.34
CA ARG A 214 -10.93 9.10 3.56
C ARG A 214 -10.61 7.58 3.57
N ASN A 215 -10.72 6.83 4.67
CA ASN A 215 -10.34 5.41 4.63
C ASN A 215 -11.41 4.53 4.05
N THR A 216 -11.18 3.95 2.90
CA THR A 216 -12.06 2.88 2.44
C THR A 216 -11.60 1.50 2.93
N ILE A 217 -10.34 1.36 3.38
CA ILE A 217 -9.76 0.11 3.90
C ILE A 217 -10.09 -0.10 5.38
N TYR A 218 -9.67 0.77 6.30
CA TYR A 218 -9.93 0.69 7.75
C TYR A 218 -10.96 1.73 8.19
N GLN A 219 -12.19 1.29 8.45
CA GLN A 219 -13.26 2.17 8.92
C GLN A 219 -13.64 1.85 10.36
N SER A 220 -14.38 2.75 10.98
CA SER A 220 -15.04 2.49 12.26
C SER A 220 -16.54 2.70 12.12
N ALA A 221 -17.30 1.94 12.88
CA ALA A 221 -18.75 2.05 12.96
C ALA A 221 -19.24 1.70 14.37
N THR A 222 -20.49 2.00 14.66
CA THR A 222 -21.22 1.43 15.79
C THR A 222 -22.01 0.21 15.35
N VAL A 223 -22.34 -0.69 16.28
CA VAL A 223 -23.19 -1.86 16.02
C VAL A 223 -24.46 -1.44 15.25
N GLY A 224 -24.78 -2.16 14.18
CA GLY A 224 -25.97 -1.93 13.36
C GLY A 224 -25.95 -0.68 12.48
N THR A 225 -24.86 0.08 12.42
CA THR A 225 -24.77 1.29 11.58
C THR A 225 -23.89 1.11 10.36
N ALA A 226 -24.12 1.93 9.34
CA ALA A 226 -23.23 2.01 8.20
C ALA A 226 -21.87 2.61 8.59
N VAL A 227 -20.82 2.20 7.89
CA VAL A 227 -19.55 2.94 7.90
C VAL A 227 -19.71 4.30 7.21
N PRO A 228 -18.91 5.31 7.58
CA PRO A 228 -19.05 6.65 7.04
C PRO A 228 -18.77 6.74 5.53
N LEU A 229 -17.81 5.96 5.03
CA LEU A 229 -17.31 6.07 3.66
C LEU A 229 -17.75 4.87 2.82
N ASN A 230 -18.03 5.13 1.55
CA ASN A 230 -18.31 4.08 0.59
C ASN A 230 -17.04 3.30 0.28
N TYR A 231 -17.17 2.01 0.01
CA TYR A 231 -16.14 1.23 -0.66
C TYR A 231 -16.16 1.55 -2.15
N ASN A 232 -14.99 1.85 -2.69
CA ASN A 232 -14.77 2.08 -4.11
C ASN A 232 -13.80 1.03 -4.63
N PHE A 233 -14.33 0.04 -5.35
CA PHE A 233 -13.50 -0.97 -6.00
C PHE A 233 -13.20 -0.59 -7.44
N LEU A 234 -11.91 -0.50 -7.75
CA LEU A 234 -11.41 -0.40 -9.11
C LEU A 234 -11.27 -1.80 -9.70
N LEU A 235 -11.88 -2.03 -10.86
CA LEU A 235 -12.00 -3.34 -11.49
C LEU A 235 -11.44 -3.32 -12.92
N TRP A 236 -10.56 -4.27 -13.21
CA TRP A 236 -10.05 -4.56 -14.54
C TRP A 236 -10.27 -6.03 -14.91
N ASP A 237 -10.51 -6.28 -16.19
CA ASP A 237 -10.67 -7.61 -16.74
C ASP A 237 -9.30 -8.28 -17.03
N ARG A 238 -9.32 -9.45 -17.67
CA ARG A 238 -8.09 -10.20 -17.99
C ARG A 238 -7.19 -9.52 -19.03
N LYS A 239 -7.68 -8.48 -19.72
CA LYS A 239 -6.98 -7.74 -20.77
C LYS A 239 -6.60 -6.33 -20.32
N ASP A 240 -6.59 -6.07 -19.02
CA ASP A 240 -6.37 -4.75 -18.41
C ASP A 240 -7.35 -3.67 -18.93
N LYS A 241 -8.59 -4.07 -19.22
CA LYS A 241 -9.68 -3.13 -19.57
C LYS A 241 -10.65 -2.99 -18.43
N ALA A 242 -11.34 -1.85 -18.36
CA ALA A 242 -12.42 -1.60 -17.41
C ALA A 242 -13.39 -2.79 -17.34
N PHE A 243 -13.54 -3.39 -16.16
CA PHE A 243 -14.43 -4.54 -15.99
C PHE A 243 -15.87 -4.08 -15.69
N LEU A 244 -16.52 -3.51 -16.70
CA LEU A 244 -17.85 -2.89 -16.61
C LEU A 244 -18.98 -3.89 -16.33
N GLY A 245 -20.10 -3.42 -15.77
CA GLY A 245 -21.31 -4.24 -15.58
C GLY A 245 -21.20 -5.28 -14.47
N VAL A 246 -20.23 -5.15 -13.56
CA VAL A 246 -20.05 -6.04 -12.42
C VAL A 246 -20.81 -5.50 -11.22
N ASP A 247 -21.64 -6.32 -10.58
CA ASP A 247 -22.31 -6.00 -9.31
C ASP A 247 -22.24 -7.17 -8.34
N ILE A 248 -22.55 -6.95 -7.07
CA ILE A 248 -22.69 -8.00 -6.06
C ILE A 248 -24.12 -8.50 -5.97
N VAL A 249 -24.28 -9.79 -5.70
CA VAL A 249 -25.56 -10.41 -5.35
C VAL A 249 -25.38 -11.20 -4.07
N ASP A 250 -26.19 -10.87 -3.07
CA ASP A 250 -26.29 -11.61 -1.81
C ASP A 250 -26.82 -13.03 -2.07
N ILE A 251 -26.18 -14.03 -1.49
CA ILE A 251 -26.56 -15.43 -1.68
C ILE A 251 -27.18 -16.09 -0.45
N ASP A 252 -26.97 -15.55 0.74
CA ASP A 252 -27.39 -16.22 1.98
C ASP A 252 -27.82 -15.28 3.11
N GLY A 253 -27.72 -13.96 2.94
CA GLY A 253 -28.03 -12.96 3.96
C GLY A 253 -27.04 -12.93 5.13
N ASN A 254 -25.91 -13.64 5.02
CA ASN A 254 -24.91 -13.79 6.08
C ASN A 254 -23.55 -13.21 5.68
N GLY A 255 -23.56 -12.17 4.85
CA GLY A 255 -22.35 -11.47 4.44
C GLY A 255 -21.58 -12.18 3.31
N ASN A 256 -22.16 -13.17 2.63
CA ASN A 256 -21.57 -13.78 1.44
C ASN A 256 -22.24 -13.25 0.18
N TYR A 257 -21.42 -12.82 -0.79
CA TYR A 257 -21.86 -12.26 -2.06
C TYR A 257 -21.11 -12.87 -3.24
N LEU A 258 -21.75 -12.82 -4.39
CA LEU A 258 -21.12 -13.12 -5.68
C LEU A 258 -20.98 -11.84 -6.48
N PHE A 259 -19.78 -11.56 -6.99
CA PHE A 259 -19.66 -10.62 -8.10
C PHE A 259 -20.22 -11.28 -9.36
N LYS A 260 -21.20 -10.64 -9.99
CA LYS A 260 -21.84 -11.09 -11.24
C LYS A 260 -21.70 -10.06 -12.34
N LYS A 261 -21.52 -10.55 -13.56
CA LYS A 261 -21.62 -9.79 -14.81
C LYS A 261 -22.38 -10.63 -15.83
N ASP A 262 -23.44 -10.10 -16.42
CA ASP A 262 -24.27 -10.82 -17.40
C ASP A 262 -24.71 -12.22 -16.90
N ASN A 263 -25.14 -12.31 -15.63
CA ASN A 263 -25.47 -13.56 -14.91
C ASN A 263 -24.32 -14.57 -14.72
N LYS A 264 -23.08 -14.23 -15.06
CA LYS A 264 -21.90 -15.06 -14.80
C LYS A 264 -21.22 -14.63 -13.51
N VAL A 265 -20.82 -15.60 -12.69
CA VAL A 265 -20.02 -15.34 -11.49
C VAL A 265 -18.59 -15.03 -11.89
N VAL A 266 -18.13 -13.83 -11.54
CA VAL A 266 -16.78 -13.34 -11.85
C VAL A 266 -15.92 -13.14 -10.60
N GLY A 267 -16.49 -13.33 -9.41
CA GLY A 267 -15.80 -13.20 -8.15
C GLY A 267 -16.71 -13.41 -6.95
N HIS A 268 -16.17 -13.17 -5.76
CA HIS A 268 -16.82 -13.39 -4.47
C HIS A 268 -16.49 -12.24 -3.52
N VAL A 269 -17.42 -11.95 -2.62
CA VAL A 269 -17.15 -11.11 -1.44
C VAL A 269 -17.63 -11.87 -0.21
N SER A 270 -16.83 -11.87 0.85
CA SER A 270 -17.22 -12.40 2.17
C SER A 270 -17.01 -11.35 3.24
N ILE A 271 -17.85 -11.40 4.28
CA ILE A 271 -17.68 -10.61 5.51
C ILE A 271 -17.46 -11.58 6.66
N ASP A 272 -16.26 -11.55 7.22
CA ASP A 272 -15.95 -12.24 8.48
C ASP A 272 -16.16 -11.25 9.63
N GLY A 273 -16.91 -11.65 10.65
CA GLY A 273 -17.20 -10.84 11.84
C GLY A 273 -16.86 -11.56 13.14
N PRO A 274 -17.01 -10.88 14.29
CA PRO A 274 -16.89 -11.49 15.61
C PRO A 274 -17.84 -12.69 15.79
N GLU A 275 -17.50 -13.60 16.71
CA GLU A 275 -18.38 -14.74 17.03
C GLU A 275 -19.78 -14.26 17.44
N GLY A 276 -20.80 -14.82 16.79
CA GLY A 276 -22.21 -14.44 17.04
C GLY A 276 -22.71 -13.23 16.22
N ALA A 277 -21.85 -12.56 15.46
CA ALA A 277 -22.24 -11.44 14.62
C ALA A 277 -23.26 -11.84 13.54
N VAL A 278 -24.38 -11.12 13.49
CA VAL A 278 -25.40 -11.25 12.44
C VAL A 278 -25.81 -9.88 11.90
N GLY A 279 -26.40 -9.85 10.70
CA GLY A 279 -26.95 -8.63 10.09
C GLY A 279 -25.93 -7.71 9.42
N GLN A 280 -24.64 -8.07 9.42
CA GLN A 280 -23.63 -7.41 8.59
C GLN A 280 -23.98 -7.55 7.12
N MET A 281 -23.84 -6.47 6.35
CA MET A 281 -24.12 -6.50 4.92
C MET A 281 -23.32 -5.50 4.11
N LEU A 282 -23.19 -5.77 2.81
CA LEU A 282 -22.76 -4.83 1.79
C LEU A 282 -23.96 -4.41 0.94
N MET A 283 -24.24 -3.11 0.95
CA MET A 283 -25.20 -2.49 0.06
C MET A 283 -24.50 -2.06 -1.22
N SER A 284 -24.97 -2.55 -2.36
CA SER A 284 -24.52 -2.07 -3.67
C SER A 284 -25.26 -0.80 -4.09
N PHE A 285 -24.56 0.11 -4.76
CA PHE A 285 -25.16 1.27 -5.44
C PHE A 285 -25.29 1.07 -6.96
N GLY A 286 -25.11 -0.17 -7.42
CA GLY A 286 -25.32 -0.58 -8.81
C GLY A 286 -24.10 -1.23 -9.45
N GLU A 287 -24.23 -1.54 -10.73
CA GLU A 287 -23.15 -2.13 -11.53
C GLU A 287 -21.95 -1.19 -11.65
N SER A 288 -20.77 -1.77 -11.80
CA SER A 288 -19.53 -1.04 -12.00
C SER A 288 -19.55 -0.24 -13.29
N VAL A 289 -19.22 1.04 -13.21
CA VAL A 289 -19.23 1.98 -14.34
C VAL A 289 -17.82 2.40 -14.74
N GLN A 290 -17.67 2.98 -15.92
CA GLN A 290 -16.40 3.51 -16.41
C GLN A 290 -15.89 4.61 -15.47
N GLU A 291 -14.62 4.56 -15.11
CA GLU A 291 -13.95 5.56 -14.28
C GLU A 291 -12.54 5.80 -14.80
N SER A 292 -12.06 7.05 -14.67
CA SER A 292 -10.65 7.35 -14.91
C SER A 292 -9.86 6.93 -13.67
N PRO A 293 -8.79 6.11 -13.80
CA PRO A 293 -8.00 5.78 -12.62
C PRO A 293 -7.44 7.06 -12.01
N PRO A 294 -7.25 7.12 -10.69
CA PRO A 294 -6.71 8.28 -9.99
C PRO A 294 -5.20 8.48 -10.22
N THR A 295 -4.64 7.98 -11.32
CA THR A 295 -3.22 8.08 -11.70
C THR A 295 -3.00 9.17 -12.73
N ILE A 296 -1.90 9.91 -12.57
CA ILE A 296 -1.41 10.85 -13.58
C ILE A 296 -0.85 10.04 -14.77
N GLY A 297 -1.44 10.21 -15.96
CA GLY A 297 -0.81 9.83 -17.24
C GLY A 297 -1.11 8.43 -17.81
N GLY A 298 -1.93 7.61 -17.15
CA GLY A 298 -2.33 6.30 -17.69
C GLY A 298 -3.54 6.37 -18.64
N PRO A 299 -3.51 5.76 -19.84
CA PRO A 299 -4.66 5.63 -20.75
C PRO A 299 -5.62 4.51 -20.34
N GLU A 300 -5.32 3.77 -19.27
CA GLU A 300 -6.10 2.61 -18.85
C GLU A 300 -7.31 3.04 -18.05
N THR A 301 -8.44 3.16 -18.73
CA THR A 301 -9.71 3.33 -18.06
C THR A 301 -10.01 2.10 -17.19
N THR A 302 -10.41 2.34 -15.94
CA THR A 302 -10.86 1.28 -15.01
C THR A 302 -12.39 1.26 -14.97
N ALA A 303 -12.98 0.20 -14.41
CA ALA A 303 -14.34 0.27 -13.90
C ALA A 303 -14.32 0.58 -12.40
N ARG A 304 -15.35 1.26 -11.89
CA ARG A 304 -15.55 1.52 -10.47
C ARG A 304 -16.88 0.92 -10.02
N TRP A 305 -16.83 0.03 -9.05
CA TRP A 305 -17.99 -0.42 -8.29
C TRP A 305 -18.04 0.31 -6.95
N VAL A 306 -19.25 0.71 -6.53
CA VAL A 306 -19.47 1.48 -5.28
C VAL A 306 -20.47 0.75 -4.40
N GLY A 307 -20.14 0.62 -3.13
CA GLY A 307 -21.05 0.08 -2.12
C GLY A 307 -20.75 0.59 -0.73
N LYS A 308 -21.56 0.18 0.24
CA LYS A 308 -21.44 0.61 1.64
C LYS A 308 -21.62 -0.56 2.59
N PHE A 309 -20.72 -0.66 3.55
CA PHE A 309 -20.77 -1.66 4.61
C PHE A 309 -21.69 -1.22 5.76
N TYR A 310 -22.43 -2.17 6.30
CA TYR A 310 -23.22 -2.05 7.52
C TYR A 310 -22.72 -3.05 8.55
N ALA A 311 -22.42 -2.54 9.75
CA ALA A 311 -21.96 -3.34 10.86
C ALA A 311 -23.05 -4.29 11.36
N GLY A 312 -22.63 -5.50 11.73
CA GLY A 312 -23.51 -6.50 12.35
C GLY A 312 -23.86 -6.17 13.80
N SER A 313 -24.45 -7.17 14.47
CA SER A 313 -24.97 -7.08 15.85
C SER A 313 -23.91 -7.04 16.95
N GLU A 314 -22.69 -7.50 16.67
CA GLU A 314 -21.64 -7.65 17.68
C GLU A 314 -20.51 -6.62 17.50
N PRO A 315 -19.97 -6.06 18.59
CA PRO A 315 -18.77 -5.23 18.52
C PRO A 315 -17.53 -6.09 18.24
N GLY A 316 -16.54 -5.50 17.59
CA GLY A 316 -15.27 -6.14 17.25
C GLY A 316 -14.86 -5.83 15.81
N ARG A 317 -13.83 -6.52 15.34
CA ARG A 317 -13.30 -6.33 13.99
C ARG A 317 -14.08 -7.19 12.99
N TYR A 318 -14.54 -6.55 11.93
CA TYR A 318 -15.06 -7.19 10.74
C TYR A 318 -14.03 -7.07 9.61
N THR A 319 -13.90 -8.11 8.79
CA THR A 319 -13.04 -8.14 7.61
C THR A 319 -13.90 -8.43 6.39
N VAL A 320 -13.84 -7.52 5.41
CA VAL A 320 -14.50 -7.68 4.12
C VAL A 320 -13.45 -8.10 3.10
N THR A 321 -13.61 -9.28 2.52
CA THR A 321 -12.65 -9.83 1.54
C THR A 321 -13.31 -9.92 0.18
N ALA A 322 -12.81 -9.16 -0.79
CA ALA A 322 -13.32 -9.12 -2.15
C ALA A 322 -12.31 -9.75 -3.13
N LYS A 323 -12.75 -10.72 -3.93
CA LYS A 323 -11.89 -11.54 -4.79
C LYS A 323 -12.47 -11.73 -6.18
N LEU A 324 -11.65 -11.62 -7.22
CA LEU A 324 -12.03 -11.97 -8.60
C LEU A 324 -11.54 -13.36 -8.99
N ASN A 325 -12.35 -14.07 -9.79
CA ASN A 325 -12.06 -15.41 -10.27
C ASN A 325 -10.82 -15.42 -11.18
N GLY A 326 -9.77 -16.14 -10.75
CA GLY A 326 -8.47 -16.15 -11.42
C GLY A 326 -7.71 -14.82 -11.34
N GLY A 327 -8.14 -13.91 -10.45
CA GLY A 327 -7.58 -12.59 -10.24
C GLY A 327 -6.77 -12.45 -8.95
N ASN A 328 -6.83 -11.27 -8.34
CA ASN A 328 -6.37 -11.03 -6.97
C ASN A 328 -7.56 -10.87 -5.99
N GLU A 329 -7.22 -10.61 -4.74
CA GLU A 329 -8.15 -10.26 -3.67
C GLU A 329 -7.67 -9.01 -2.93
N VAL A 330 -8.60 -8.34 -2.27
CA VAL A 330 -8.37 -7.20 -1.38
C VAL A 330 -9.20 -7.33 -0.11
N GLU A 331 -8.67 -6.82 0.98
CA GLU A 331 -9.31 -6.83 2.30
C GLU A 331 -9.54 -5.41 2.79
N MET A 332 -10.67 -5.22 3.48
CA MET A 332 -11.02 -4.03 4.24
C MET A 332 -11.39 -4.46 5.65
N PHE A 333 -11.18 -3.58 6.61
CA PHE A 333 -11.35 -3.80 8.03
C PHE A 333 -12.31 -2.76 8.59
N VAL A 334 -13.23 -3.19 9.44
CA VAL A 334 -14.14 -2.29 10.16
C VAL A 334 -14.08 -2.61 11.64
N ASP A 335 -13.62 -1.65 12.44
CA ASP A 335 -13.65 -1.75 13.89
C ASP A 335 -15.00 -1.24 14.39
N VAL A 336 -15.82 -2.15 14.91
CA VAL A 336 -17.18 -1.88 15.37
C VAL A 336 -17.21 -1.75 16.88
N THR A 337 -17.73 -0.63 17.38
CA THR A 337 -17.96 -0.38 18.80
C THR A 337 -19.43 -0.50 19.16
N LYS A 338 -19.73 -0.56 20.45
CA LYS A 338 -21.12 -0.48 20.95
C LYS A 338 -21.73 0.89 20.70
#